data_AF-A0A811PGP1-F1
#
_entry.id   AF-A0A811PGP1-F1
#
_cell.length_a   1.000
_cell.length_b   1.000
_cell.length_c   1.000
_cell.angle_alpha   90.00
_cell.angle_beta   90.00
_cell.angle_gamma   90.00
#
_symmetry.space_group_name_H-M   'P 1'
#
loop_
_entity.id
_entity.type
_entity.pdbx_description
1 polymer ?
#
loop_
_entity_poly.entity_id
_entity_poly.type
_entity_poly.pdbx_seq_one_letter_code
_entity_poly.pdbx_strand_id
1 'polypeptide(L)'
;MADDDNISEKILEGISESFAVKDGRGYQKKKDLFPSLSDPIYKLKKIGENGDRHKQLEKTNINLVKDFLWFYNKDTNNLREACQNIPDHDWNIIVGHALSCKPGPERYSYRIPGTDTTIFFTSLYQIVGAEFSGKYTS
;
A
#
# COMPACT_ATOMS: atom_id res chain seq x y z
N MET A 1 43.48 -4.92 -68.96
CA MET A 1 43.35 -5.77 -67.77
C MET A 1 43.03 -4.84 -66.63
N ALA A 2 41.86 -4.97 -66.01
CA ALA A 2 41.45 -4.16 -64.88
C ALA A 2 41.94 -4.84 -63.61
N ASP A 3 42.72 -4.13 -62.80
CA ASP A 3 43.16 -4.60 -61.50
C ASP A 3 41.98 -4.46 -60.52
N ASP A 4 41.55 -5.59 -59.98
CA ASP A 4 40.46 -5.74 -59.01
C ASP A 4 41.00 -5.33 -57.62
N ASP A 5 40.72 -4.10 -57.21
CA ASP A 5 41.01 -3.59 -55.86
C ASP A 5 40.10 -4.27 -54.82
N ASN A 6 40.43 -5.53 -54.50
CA ASN A 6 39.82 -6.24 -53.38
C ASN A 6 40.39 -5.70 -52.06
N ILE A 7 39.82 -4.61 -51.56
CA ILE A 7 40.09 -4.14 -50.20
C ILE A 7 39.52 -5.18 -49.24
N SER A 8 40.39 -6.06 -48.75
CA SER A 8 40.08 -6.94 -47.63
C SER A 8 39.93 -6.08 -46.37
N GLU A 9 38.71 -5.61 -46.11
CA GLU A 9 38.39 -4.95 -44.84
C GLU A 9 38.47 -5.98 -43.71
N LYS A 10 39.58 -5.93 -42.97
CA LYS A 10 39.77 -6.74 -41.78
C LYS A 10 38.93 -6.15 -40.64
N ILE A 11 37.79 -6.77 -40.38
CA ILE A 11 36.94 -6.45 -39.23
C ILE A 11 37.74 -6.71 -37.94
N LEU A 12 37.82 -5.71 -37.07
CA LEU A 12 38.45 -5.79 -35.75
C LEU A 12 37.40 -5.53 -34.68
N GLU A 13 37.53 -6.20 -33.54
CA GLU A 13 36.64 -5.98 -32.40
C GLU A 13 36.97 -4.65 -31.70
N GLY A 14 35.94 -3.84 -31.43
CA GLY A 14 36.06 -2.66 -30.58
C GLY A 14 36.05 -3.07 -29.11
N ILE A 15 37.21 -3.05 -28.46
CA ILE A 15 37.31 -3.29 -27.00
C ILE A 15 37.07 -1.97 -26.28
N SER A 16 36.08 -1.94 -25.38
CA SER A 16 35.82 -0.79 -24.50
C SER A 16 36.41 -1.00 -23.11
N GLU A 17 36.68 0.11 -22.42
CA GLU A 17 37.05 0.11 -21.01
C GLU A 17 35.86 -0.26 -20.12
N SER A 18 36.14 -0.78 -18.92
CA SER A 18 35.09 -1.13 -17.97
C SER A 18 34.33 0.12 -17.53
N PHE A 19 33.01 0.12 -17.75
CA PHE A 19 32.11 1.14 -17.20
C PHE A 19 31.10 0.49 -16.26
N ALA A 20 30.68 1.24 -15.26
CA ALA A 20 29.62 0.79 -14.36
C ALA A 20 28.29 0.74 -15.11
N VAL A 21 27.73 -0.45 -15.29
CA VAL A 21 26.38 -0.62 -15.82
C VAL A 21 25.40 -0.19 -14.73
N LYS A 22 24.70 0.93 -14.95
CA LYS A 22 23.55 1.30 -14.12
C LYS A 22 22.42 0.33 -14.42
N ASP A 23 22.36 -0.74 -13.65
CA ASP A 23 21.24 -1.67 -13.67
C ASP A 23 19.99 -0.97 -13.11
N GLY A 24 18.92 -0.89 -13.91
CA GLY A 24 17.63 -0.36 -13.48
C GLY A 24 16.86 -1.33 -12.58
N ARG A 25 17.31 -2.58 -12.47
CA ARG A 25 16.69 -3.60 -11.60
C ARG A 25 16.93 -3.22 -10.14
N GLY A 26 15.86 -2.78 -9.47
CA GLY A 26 15.90 -2.32 -8.07
C GLY A 26 15.41 -0.89 -7.85
N TYR A 27 15.16 -0.11 -8.93
CA TYR A 27 14.43 1.15 -8.82
C TYR A 27 12.94 0.87 -8.61
N GLN A 28 12.58 0.40 -7.42
CA GLN A 28 11.19 0.43 -6.99
C GLN A 28 10.79 1.90 -6.88
N LYS A 29 9.73 2.28 -7.61
CA LYS A 29 9.12 3.61 -7.46
C LYS A 29 8.84 3.83 -5.98
N LYS A 30 9.39 4.92 -5.42
CA LYS A 30 9.15 5.28 -4.02
C LYS A 30 7.64 5.37 -3.80
N LYS A 31 7.17 4.71 -2.76
CA LYS A 31 5.77 4.79 -2.33
C LYS A 31 5.53 6.15 -1.73
N ASP A 32 4.34 6.68 -1.97
CA ASP A 32 3.89 7.96 -1.44
C ASP A 32 4.01 7.97 0.09
N LEU A 33 4.32 9.12 0.68
CA LEU A 33 4.49 9.23 2.14
C LEU A 33 3.16 9.06 2.88
N PHE A 34 2.06 9.54 2.27
CA PHE A 34 0.71 9.49 2.80
C PHE A 34 -0.18 8.79 1.77
N PRO A 35 -0.58 7.54 2.00
CA PRO A 35 -1.48 6.84 1.09
C PRO A 35 -2.91 7.42 1.18
N SER A 36 -3.69 7.24 0.13
CA SER A 36 -5.12 7.50 0.06
C SER A 36 -5.94 6.27 0.46
N LEU A 37 -7.16 6.47 0.96
CA LEU A 37 -8.11 5.40 1.30
C LEU A 37 -8.47 4.53 0.08
N SER A 38 -8.51 5.15 -1.10
CA SER A 38 -8.82 4.49 -2.37
C SER A 38 -7.60 3.90 -3.07
N ASP A 39 -6.41 4.01 -2.46
CA ASP A 39 -5.22 3.41 -3.05
C ASP A 39 -5.29 1.88 -2.95
N PRO A 40 -4.77 1.16 -3.97
CA PRO A 40 -4.55 -0.27 -3.88
C PRO A 40 -3.62 -0.63 -2.73
N ILE A 41 -3.83 -1.80 -2.12
CA ILE A 41 -3.10 -2.21 -0.92
C ILE A 41 -1.58 -2.35 -1.15
N TYR A 42 -1.15 -2.67 -2.37
CA TYR A 42 0.27 -2.73 -2.73
C TYR A 42 0.98 -1.36 -2.67
N LYS A 43 0.25 -0.25 -2.54
CA LYS A 43 0.82 1.08 -2.30
C LYS A 43 1.33 1.23 -0.87
N LEU A 44 0.93 0.37 0.07
CA LEU A 44 1.49 0.39 1.42
C LEU A 44 2.94 -0.11 1.44
N LYS A 45 3.79 0.48 2.29
CA LYS A 45 5.18 0.01 2.48
C LYS A 45 5.20 -1.48 2.80
N LYS A 46 6.27 -2.18 2.40
CA LYS A 46 6.45 -3.63 2.58
C LYS A 46 5.45 -4.55 1.84
N ILE A 47 4.46 -4.04 1.12
CA ILE A 47 3.56 -4.86 0.28
C ILE A 47 3.92 -4.69 -1.20
N GLY A 48 4.57 -5.66 -1.84
CA GLY A 48 4.91 -5.57 -3.27
C GLY A 48 3.69 -5.82 -4.16
N GLU A 49 3.55 -5.08 -5.26
CA GLU A 49 2.56 -5.40 -6.30
C GLU A 49 2.83 -6.81 -6.83
N ASN A 50 1.77 -7.61 -6.98
CA ASN A 50 1.83 -9.03 -7.38
C ASN A 50 2.68 -9.95 -6.47
N GLY A 51 3.10 -9.47 -5.29
CA GLY A 51 3.80 -10.29 -4.29
C GLY A 51 2.86 -11.25 -3.56
N ASP A 52 3.43 -12.24 -2.86
CA ASP A 52 2.64 -13.27 -2.16
C ASP A 52 1.70 -12.66 -1.11
N ARG A 53 2.17 -11.64 -0.39
CA ARG A 53 1.34 -10.90 0.57
C ARG A 53 0.21 -10.14 -0.10
N HIS A 54 0.45 -9.56 -1.27
CA HIS A 54 -0.59 -8.87 -2.03
C HIS A 54 -1.71 -9.83 -2.40
N LYS A 55 -1.34 -10.95 -3.02
CA LYS A 55 -2.29 -12.01 -3.43
C LYS A 55 -3.05 -12.59 -2.23
N GLN A 56 -2.40 -12.74 -1.08
CA GLN A 56 -3.06 -13.26 0.12
C GLN A 56 -4.09 -12.28 0.69
N LEU A 57 -3.77 -10.99 0.73
CA LEU A 57 -4.70 -9.95 1.17
C LEU A 57 -5.90 -9.84 0.23
N GLU A 58 -5.69 -9.93 -1.09
CA GLU A 58 -6.77 -9.94 -2.07
C GLU A 58 -7.72 -11.15 -1.87
N LYS A 59 -7.20 -12.33 -1.55
CA LYS A 59 -8.03 -13.51 -1.22
C LYS A 59 -8.92 -13.30 0.00
N THR A 60 -8.49 -12.46 0.94
CA THR A 60 -9.28 -12.07 2.11
C THR A 60 -10.17 -10.85 1.87
N ASN A 61 -10.33 -10.40 0.62
CA ASN A 61 -11.05 -9.20 0.22
C ASN A 61 -10.46 -7.89 0.77
N ILE A 62 -9.14 -7.83 0.95
CA ILE A 62 -8.42 -6.62 1.40
C ILE A 62 -7.66 -6.06 0.19
N ASN A 63 -8.35 -5.27 -0.62
CA ASN A 63 -7.84 -4.78 -1.89
C ASN A 63 -7.35 -3.32 -1.80
N LEU A 64 -7.98 -2.53 -0.92
CA LEU A 64 -7.73 -1.11 -0.77
C LEU A 64 -7.18 -0.78 0.62
N VAL A 65 -6.52 0.37 0.76
CA VAL A 65 -6.03 0.88 2.05
C VAL A 65 -7.16 1.06 3.05
N LYS A 66 -8.34 1.50 2.61
CA LYS A 66 -9.53 1.58 3.49
C LYS A 66 -9.97 0.22 4.03
N ASP A 67 -9.89 -0.83 3.23
CA ASP A 67 -10.28 -2.19 3.64
C ASP A 67 -9.31 -2.68 4.71
N PHE A 68 -8.01 -2.46 4.50
CA PHE A 68 -6.98 -2.78 5.48
C PHE A 68 -7.20 -2.07 6.81
N LEU A 69 -7.47 -0.76 6.79
CA LEU A 69 -7.74 0.01 8.00
C LEU A 69 -9.05 -0.42 8.69
N TRP A 70 -10.06 -0.79 7.90
CA TRP A 70 -11.31 -1.32 8.44
C TRP A 70 -11.08 -2.63 9.18
N PHE A 71 -10.37 -3.59 8.58
CA PHE A 71 -9.99 -4.83 9.24
C PHE A 71 -9.08 -4.59 10.46
N TYR A 72 -8.16 -3.62 10.38
CA TYR A 72 -7.28 -3.28 11.49
C TYR A 72 -8.06 -2.83 12.73
N ASN A 73 -9.07 -1.96 12.54
CA ASN A 73 -9.92 -1.47 13.63
C ASN A 73 -10.92 -2.54 14.13
N LYS A 74 -11.35 -3.45 13.26
CA LYS A 74 -12.33 -4.49 13.60
C LYS A 74 -11.69 -5.68 14.31
N ASP A 75 -10.62 -6.23 13.74
CA ASP A 75 -9.94 -7.42 14.23
C ASP A 75 -8.49 -7.47 13.72
N THR A 76 -7.60 -6.92 14.54
CA THR A 76 -6.17 -6.84 14.24
C THR A 76 -5.51 -8.22 14.13
N ASN A 77 -5.99 -9.22 14.86
CA ASN A 77 -5.39 -10.56 14.88
C ASN A 77 -5.66 -11.28 13.55
N ASN A 78 -6.90 -11.25 13.08
CA ASN A 78 -7.29 -11.82 11.79
C ASN A 78 -6.57 -11.11 10.63
N LEU A 79 -6.40 -9.79 10.69
CA LEU A 79 -5.62 -9.06 9.69
C LEU A 79 -4.15 -9.49 9.68
N ARG A 80 -3.57 -9.72 10.86
CA ARG A 80 -2.17 -10.15 10.99
C ARG A 80 -1.96 -11.56 10.43
N GLU A 81 -2.92 -12.45 10.65
CA GLU A 81 -2.93 -13.79 10.05
C GLU A 81 -3.04 -13.71 8.51
N ALA A 82 -3.92 -12.85 7.98
CA ALA A 82 -4.03 -12.58 6.54
C ALA A 82 -2.74 -12.04 5.93
N CYS A 83 -1.95 -11.28 6.71
CA CYS A 83 -0.61 -10.82 6.32
C CYS A 83 0.48 -11.90 6.37
N GLN A 84 0.16 -13.16 6.69
CA GLN A 84 1.09 -14.30 6.87
C GLN A 84 2.03 -14.14 8.07
N ASN A 85 1.53 -13.64 9.21
CA ASN A 85 2.27 -13.58 10.47
C ASN A 85 3.68 -12.98 10.36
N ILE A 86 3.75 -11.81 9.72
CA ILE A 86 5.00 -11.11 9.47
C ILE A 86 5.69 -10.65 10.76
N PRO A 87 7.01 -10.42 10.70
CA PRO A 87 7.76 -9.86 11.82
C PRO A 87 7.16 -8.53 12.30
N ASP A 88 7.19 -8.28 13.61
CA ASP A 88 6.62 -7.07 14.22
C ASP A 88 7.16 -5.78 13.59
N HIS A 89 8.44 -5.77 13.21
CA HIS A 89 9.04 -4.62 12.53
C HIS A 89 8.33 -4.27 11.22
N ASP A 90 8.11 -5.27 10.35
CA ASP A 90 7.45 -5.07 9.07
C ASP A 90 5.96 -4.76 9.25
N TRP A 91 5.31 -5.41 10.21
CA TRP A 91 3.93 -5.11 10.61
C TRP A 91 3.76 -3.65 11.00
N ASN A 92 4.60 -3.15 11.90
CA ASN A 92 4.57 -1.77 12.38
C ASN A 92 4.80 -0.76 11.24
N ILE A 93 5.66 -1.10 10.26
CA ILE A 93 5.87 -0.26 9.07
C ILE A 93 4.61 -0.20 8.21
N ILE A 94 3.94 -1.34 7.96
CA ILE A 94 2.71 -1.38 7.16
C ILE A 94 1.61 -0.59 7.84
N VAL A 95 1.35 -0.89 9.12
CA VAL A 95 0.29 -0.27 9.91
C VAL A 95 0.56 1.22 10.08
N GLY A 96 1.77 1.62 10.44
CA GLY A 96 2.13 3.04 10.57
C GLY A 96 1.96 3.80 9.26
N HIS A 97 2.27 3.17 8.12
CA HIS A 97 2.03 3.78 6.82
C HIS A 97 0.53 3.89 6.49
N ALA A 98 -0.26 2.85 6.76
CA ALA A 98 -1.70 2.88 6.57
C ALA A 98 -2.36 3.96 7.45
N LEU A 99 -1.98 4.04 8.73
CA LEU A 99 -2.50 5.04 9.68
C LEU A 99 -2.05 6.46 9.37
N SER A 100 -0.97 6.64 8.61
CA SER A 100 -0.57 7.96 8.10
C SER A 100 -1.51 8.47 7.00
N CYS A 101 -2.40 7.62 6.48
CA CYS A 101 -3.49 8.05 5.63
C CYS A 101 -4.29 9.14 6.34
N LYS A 102 -4.57 10.24 5.64
CA LYS A 102 -5.39 11.32 6.16
C LYS A 102 -6.85 11.00 5.81
N PRO A 103 -7.67 10.49 6.75
CA PRO A 103 -9.09 10.40 6.49
C PRO A 103 -9.62 11.81 6.21
N GLY A 104 -10.53 11.92 5.24
CA GLY A 104 -11.19 13.18 4.94
C GLY A 104 -11.91 13.75 6.18
N PRO A 105 -12.37 15.01 6.13
CA PRO A 105 -13.09 15.64 7.24
C PRO A 105 -14.48 15.02 7.50
N GLU A 106 -14.89 14.07 6.66
CA GLU A 106 -16.17 13.40 6.70
C GLU A 106 -16.37 12.62 8.00
N ARG A 107 -17.50 12.87 8.64
CA ARG A 107 -17.96 12.17 9.82
C ARG A 107 -19.32 11.58 9.52
N TYR A 108 -19.54 10.37 10.00
CA TYR A 108 -20.79 9.64 9.86
C TYR A 108 -21.44 9.54 11.22
N SER A 109 -22.76 9.46 11.22
CA SER A 109 -23.57 9.27 12.42
C SER A 109 -24.55 8.14 12.20
N TYR A 110 -24.74 7.29 13.21
CA TYR A 110 -25.76 6.25 13.21
C TYR A 110 -26.64 6.38 14.45
N ARG A 111 -27.93 6.62 14.24
CA ARG A 111 -28.93 6.62 15.31
C ARG A 111 -29.37 5.18 15.58
N ILE A 112 -29.23 4.74 16.83
CA ILE A 112 -29.62 3.40 17.26
C ILE A 112 -31.16 3.36 17.38
N PRO A 113 -31.85 2.52 16.60
CA PRO A 113 -33.31 2.43 16.65
C PRO A 113 -33.82 2.06 18.04
N GLY A 114 -34.91 2.70 18.49
CA GLY A 114 -35.51 2.44 19.80
C GLY A 114 -34.79 3.07 20.99
N THR A 115 -33.74 3.86 20.75
CA THR A 115 -33.03 4.63 21.78
C THR A 115 -32.84 6.07 21.33
N ASP A 116 -32.59 6.98 22.27
CA ASP A 116 -32.15 8.34 21.96
C ASP A 116 -30.62 8.42 21.95
N THR A 117 -29.99 7.53 21.18
CA THR A 117 -28.54 7.39 21.08
C THR A 117 -28.07 7.50 19.63
N THR A 118 -27.10 8.36 19.40
CA THR A 118 -26.44 8.53 18.10
C THR A 118 -24.94 8.31 18.27
N ILE A 119 -24.34 7.41 17.51
CA ILE A 119 -22.88 7.18 17.50
C ILE A 119 -22.26 7.96 16.34
N PHE A 120 -21.15 8.64 16.59
CA PHE A 120 -20.37 9.36 15.59
C PHE A 120 -19.05 8.63 15.31
N PHE A 121 -18.70 8.49 14.04
CA PHE A 121 -17.49 7.79 13.61
C PHE A 121 -16.87 8.40 12.35
N THR A 122 -15.57 8.14 12.15
CA THR A 122 -14.84 8.58 10.95
C THR A 122 -15.14 7.67 9.75
N SER A 123 -14.66 8.05 8.56
CA SER A 123 -14.64 7.17 7.37
C SER A 123 -13.87 5.86 7.55
N LEU A 124 -13.10 5.74 8.64
CA LEU A 124 -12.39 4.54 9.04
C LEU A 124 -13.10 3.75 10.16
N TYR A 125 -14.38 4.09 10.44
CA TYR A 125 -15.20 3.51 11.51
C TYR A 125 -14.60 3.65 12.91
N GLN A 126 -13.69 4.60 13.11
CA GLN A 126 -13.22 4.94 14.45
C GLN A 126 -14.30 5.76 15.15
N ILE A 127 -14.75 5.31 16.33
CA ILE A 127 -15.73 6.04 17.14
C ILE A 127 -15.05 7.31 17.66
N VAL A 128 -15.66 8.46 17.39
CA VAL A 128 -15.18 9.77 17.85
C VAL A 128 -16.07 10.35 18.96
N GLY A 129 -17.23 9.77 19.16
CA GLY A 129 -18.14 10.13 20.23
C GLY A 129 -19.52 9.50 20.06
N ALA A 130 -20.37 9.77 21.04
CA ALA A 130 -21.77 9.38 21.05
C ALA A 130 -22.61 10.51 21.66
N GLU A 131 -23.86 10.61 21.26
CA GLU A 131 -24.85 11.50 21.85
C GLU A 131 -25.91 10.65 22.52
N PHE A 132 -26.20 10.95 23.79
CA PHE A 132 -27.24 10.33 24.59
C PHE A 132 -28.21 11.41 25.04
N SER A 133 -29.48 11.30 24.66
CA SER A 133 -30.53 12.26 25.04
C SER A 133 -30.17 13.72 24.75
N GLY A 134 -29.56 13.97 23.59
CA GLY A 134 -29.12 15.30 23.16
C GLY A 134 -27.81 15.79 23.80
N LYS A 135 -27.13 14.96 24.60
CA LYS A 135 -25.83 15.28 25.20
C LYS A 135 -24.70 14.48 24.57
N TYR A 136 -23.77 15.19 23.92
CA TYR A 136 -22.59 14.60 23.31
C TYR A 136 -21.51 14.23 24.34
N THR A 137 -20.86 13.08 24.13
CA THR A 137 -19.67 12.59 24.84
C THR A 137 -18.65 12.07 23.83
N SER A 138 -17.36 12.33 24.05
CA SER A 138 -16.25 11.87 23.21
C SER A 138 -15.12 11.30 24.03
#